data_AF-A0A255Z8R2-F1
#
_entry.id   AF-A0A255Z8R2-F1
#
_cell.length_a   1.000
_cell.length_b   1.000
_cell.length_c   1.000
_cell.angle_alpha   90.00
_cell.angle_beta   90.00
_cell.angle_gamma   90.00
#
_symmetry.space_group_name_H-M   'P 1'
#
loop_
_entity.id
_entity.type
_entity.pdbx_description
1 polymer ?
#
loop_
_entity_poly.entity_id
_entity_poly.type
_entity_poly.pdbx_seq_one_letter_code
_entity_poly.pdbx_strand_id
1 'polypeptide(L)'
;MRLVFFVFIPVKSIYLLKLFTMISFNNMDFKSRVVYMPEVGEVLVSVVSLNELLMTEEGDYVNEKAQLIDEQIFYFVNDDEIDLPVKSLMSILSIGFV
;
A
#
# COMPACT_ATOMS: atom_id res chain seq x y z
N MET A 1 -9.98 -49.30 2.02
CA MET A 1 -10.66 -48.11 2.55
C MET A 1 -9.64 -46.98 2.63
N ARG A 2 -9.70 -45.96 1.77
CA ARG A 2 -8.78 -44.82 1.79
C ARG A 2 -9.51 -43.62 2.41
N LEU A 3 -9.08 -43.18 3.60
CA LEU A 3 -9.51 -41.90 4.16
C LEU A 3 -8.85 -40.77 3.37
N VAL A 4 -9.66 -39.95 2.72
CA VAL A 4 -9.24 -38.67 2.15
C VAL A 4 -9.40 -37.63 3.26
N PHE A 5 -8.29 -37.13 3.79
CA PHE A 5 -8.30 -35.98 4.69
C PHE A 5 -8.51 -34.72 3.86
N PHE A 6 -9.71 -34.15 3.90
CA PHE A 6 -9.93 -32.77 3.48
C PHE A 6 -9.32 -31.86 4.55
N VAL A 7 -8.11 -31.36 4.32
CA VAL A 7 -7.57 -30.24 5.09
C VAL A 7 -8.39 -29.02 4.71
N PHE A 8 -9.34 -28.66 5.57
CA PHE A 8 -10.11 -27.44 5.45
C PHE A 8 -9.18 -26.27 5.81
N ILE A 9 -8.47 -25.74 4.82
CA ILE A 9 -7.74 -24.48 5.00
C ILE A 9 -8.82 -23.39 5.11
N PRO A 10 -8.94 -22.68 6.24
CA PRO A 10 -9.89 -21.59 6.35
C PRO A 10 -9.53 -20.51 5.33
N VAL A 11 -10.45 -20.20 4.41
CA VAL A 11 -10.29 -19.22 3.33
C VAL A 11 -9.83 -17.84 3.84
N LYS A 12 -10.06 -17.53 5.13
CA LYS A 12 -9.54 -16.32 5.81
C LYS A 12 -8.00 -16.24 5.85
N SER A 13 -7.29 -17.36 5.73
CA SER A 13 -5.83 -17.39 5.84
C SER A 13 -5.09 -17.02 4.56
N ILE A 14 -5.77 -16.99 3.41
CA ILE A 14 -5.13 -16.80 2.10
C ILE A 14 -4.95 -15.29 1.79
N TYR A 15 -5.73 -14.41 2.41
CA TYR A 15 -5.62 -12.95 2.29
C TYR A 15 -4.46 -12.34 3.09
N LEU A 16 -3.84 -13.12 3.99
CA LEU A 16 -2.77 -12.65 4.87
C LEU A 16 -1.38 -12.63 4.22
N LEU A 17 -1.22 -13.21 3.02
CA LEU A 17 0.10 -13.56 2.47
C LEU A 17 0.55 -12.72 1.26
N LYS A 18 -0.20 -11.69 0.87
CA LYS A 18 0.23 -10.75 -0.18
C LYS A 18 -0.12 -9.31 0.20
N LEU A 19 0.61 -8.78 1.18
CA LEU A 19 0.35 -7.46 1.77
C LEU A 19 1.27 -6.36 1.25
N PHE A 20 2.28 -6.68 0.44
CA PHE A 20 3.21 -5.69 -0.09
C PHE A 20 3.34 -5.84 -1.60
N THR A 21 3.29 -4.71 -2.28
CA THR A 21 3.65 -4.51 -3.67
C THR A 21 4.81 -3.52 -3.74
N MET A 22 5.57 -3.55 -4.83
CA MET A 22 6.67 -2.61 -5.06
C MET A 22 6.29 -1.71 -6.23
N ILE A 23 6.49 -0.41 -6.07
CA ILE A 23 6.40 0.57 -7.16
C ILE A 23 7.82 0.91 -7.58
N SER A 24 8.12 0.77 -8.87
CA SER A 24 9.45 1.08 -9.40
C SER A 24 9.48 2.46 -10.08
N PHE A 25 10.27 3.37 -9.52
CA PHE A 25 10.44 4.73 -10.02
C PHE A 25 11.92 5.14 -9.96
N ASN A 26 12.44 5.74 -11.04
CA ASN A 26 13.86 6.12 -11.16
C ASN A 26 14.87 5.01 -10.75
N ASN A 27 14.62 3.77 -11.16
CA ASN A 27 15.42 2.58 -10.80
C ASN A 27 15.50 2.26 -9.30
N MET A 28 14.57 2.79 -8.51
CA MET A 28 14.39 2.46 -7.10
C MET A 28 13.03 1.81 -6.89
N ASP A 29 12.96 0.91 -5.91
CA ASP A 29 11.74 0.19 -5.57
C ASP A 29 11.20 0.65 -4.22
N PHE A 30 9.91 1.03 -4.21
CA PHE A 30 9.23 1.59 -3.05
C PHE A 30 8.16 0.63 -2.56
N LYS A 31 8.17 0.34 -1.26
CA LYS A 31 7.14 -0.50 -0.64
C LYS A 31 5.80 0.20 -0.70
N SER A 32 4.79 -0.53 -1.13
CA SER A 32 3.41 -0.07 -1.15
C SER A 32 2.50 -1.21 -0.71
N ARG A 33 1.29 -0.87 -0.27
CA ARG A 33 0.36 -1.83 0.32
C ARG A 33 -1.07 -1.44 0.03
N VAL A 34 -1.84 -2.42 -0.41
CA VAL A 34 -3.29 -2.26 -0.51
C VAL A 34 -3.90 -2.51 0.88
N VAL A 35 -4.74 -1.59 1.32
CA VAL A 35 -5.54 -1.71 2.55
C VAL A 35 -7.01 -1.49 2.23
N TYR A 36 -7.89 -2.11 3.02
CA TYR A 36 -9.32 -1.92 2.88
C TYR A 36 -9.83 -0.91 3.92
N MET A 37 -10.39 0.19 3.43
CA MET A 37 -11.07 1.21 4.21
C MET A 37 -12.58 1.03 4.07
N PRO A 38 -13.35 0.86 5.15
CA PRO A 38 -14.80 0.61 5.06
C PRO A 38 -15.60 1.64 4.26
N GLU A 39 -15.21 2.92 4.29
CA GLU A 39 -15.93 4.02 3.63
C GLU A 39 -15.47 4.28 2.18
N VAL A 40 -14.26 3.84 1.82
CA VAL A 40 -13.63 4.17 0.52
C VAL A 40 -13.46 2.92 -0.36
N GLY A 41 -13.22 1.76 0.26
CA GLY A 41 -12.89 0.51 -0.42
C GLY A 41 -11.40 0.18 -0.34
N GLU A 42 -10.90 -0.53 -1.35
CA GLU A 42 -9.46 -0.84 -1.46
C GLU A 42 -8.69 0.41 -1.88
N VAL A 43 -7.68 0.76 -1.11
CA VAL A 43 -6.81 1.91 -1.37
C VAL A 43 -5.34 1.49 -1.35
N LEU A 44 -4.53 2.14 -2.18
CA LEU A 44 -3.10 1.92 -2.23
C LEU A 44 -2.40 2.95 -1.34
N VAL A 45 -1.58 2.47 -0.42
CA VAL A 45 -0.73 3.30 0.45
C VAL A 45 0.71 3.08 0.03
N SER A 46 1.48 4.15 -0.06
CA SER A 46 2.91 4.10 -0.36
C SER A 46 3.73 4.92 0.64
N VAL A 47 5.03 5.03 0.40
CA VAL A 47 5.98 5.67 1.31
C VAL A 47 6.30 7.11 0.90
N VAL A 48 6.52 7.99 1.89
CA VAL A 48 6.88 9.40 1.66
C VAL A 48 8.13 9.54 0.80
N SER A 49 9.12 8.65 0.94
CA SER A 49 10.31 8.64 0.09
C SER A 49 10.01 8.50 -1.41
N LEU A 50 8.89 7.87 -1.80
CA LEU A 50 8.41 7.87 -3.19
C LEU A 50 7.89 9.26 -3.55
N ASN A 51 6.99 9.83 -2.74
CA ASN A 51 6.37 11.13 -2.98
C ASN A 51 7.41 12.25 -3.22
N GLU A 52 8.47 12.27 -2.41
CA GLU A 52 9.57 13.24 -2.54
C GLU A 52 10.28 13.19 -3.91
N LEU A 53 10.22 12.05 -4.61
CA LEU A 53 10.83 11.87 -5.91
C LEU A 53 9.84 12.09 -7.06
N LEU A 54 8.53 12.09 -6.79
CA LEU A 54 7.51 12.36 -7.80
C LEU A 54 7.44 13.84 -8.17
N MET A 55 7.85 14.73 -7.26
CA MET A 55 7.73 16.18 -7.39
C MET A 55 9.09 16.87 -7.58
N THR A 56 9.10 17.98 -8.31
CA THR A 56 10.20 18.94 -8.40
C THR A 56 10.23 19.84 -7.16
N GLU A 57 11.33 20.57 -6.95
CA GLU A 57 11.42 21.58 -5.88
C GLU A 57 10.38 22.72 -6.04
N GLU A 58 9.85 22.91 -7.25
CA GLU A 58 8.84 23.91 -7.59
C GLU A 58 7.40 23.41 -7.33
N GLY A 59 7.23 22.12 -7.00
CA GLY A 59 5.95 21.50 -6.70
C GLY A 59 5.22 20.88 -7.91
N ASP A 60 5.89 20.78 -9.06
CA ASP A 60 5.36 20.11 -10.25
C ASP A 60 5.80 18.64 -10.31
N TYR A 61 5.08 17.79 -11.05
CA TYR A 61 5.54 16.42 -11.29
C TYR A 61 6.81 16.39 -12.15
N VAL A 62 7.77 15.53 -11.80
CA VAL A 62 9.03 15.40 -12.55
C VAL A 62 8.83 14.83 -13.97
N ASN A 63 7.72 14.13 -14.22
CA ASN A 63 7.25 13.68 -15.53
C ASN A 63 5.82 13.09 -15.44
N GLU A 64 5.22 12.77 -16.59
CA GLU A 64 3.88 12.15 -16.65
C GLU A 64 3.79 10.81 -15.91
N LYS A 65 4.88 10.02 -15.88
CA LYS A 65 4.90 8.76 -15.12
C LYS A 65 4.77 9.02 -13.62
N ALA A 66 5.38 10.10 -13.11
CA ALA A 66 5.27 10.47 -11.71
C ALA A 66 3.84 10.84 -11.34
N GLN A 67 3.18 11.65 -12.18
CA GLN A 67 1.76 11.97 -12.02
C GLN A 67 0.88 10.72 -12.00
N LEU A 68 1.07 9.80 -12.96
CA LEU A 68 0.30 8.57 -13.03
C LEU A 68 0.51 7.67 -11.81
N ILE A 69 1.68 7.71 -11.18
CA ILE A 69 1.96 6.96 -9.94
C ILE A 69 1.21 7.61 -8.77
N ASP A 70 1.30 8.94 -8.64
CA ASP A 70 0.62 9.68 -7.56
C ASP A 70 -0.89 9.46 -7.59
N GLU A 71 -1.51 9.56 -8.79
CA GLU A 71 -2.95 9.37 -8.99
C GLU A 71 -3.46 7.97 -8.57
N GLN A 72 -2.57 6.98 -8.47
CA GLN A 72 -2.91 5.64 -7.99
C GLN A 72 -2.79 5.50 -6.47
N ILE A 73 -2.04 6.40 -5.81
CA ILE A 73 -1.73 6.34 -4.39
C ILE A 73 -2.73 7.19 -3.63
N PHE A 74 -3.40 6.58 -2.66
CA PHE A 74 -4.38 7.26 -1.84
C PHE A 74 -3.74 8.05 -0.69
N TYR A 75 -2.62 7.54 -0.16
CA TYR A 75 -1.92 8.17 0.97
C TYR A 75 -0.45 7.73 1.04
N PHE A 76 0.39 8.63 1.55
CA PHE A 76 1.81 8.37 1.81
C PHE A 76 2.08 8.32 3.32
N VAL A 77 2.76 7.27 3.77
CA VAL A 77 3.19 7.09 5.17
C VAL A 77 4.71 7.08 5.27
N ASN A 78 5.27 7.22 6.47
CA ASN A 78 6.72 7.08 6.63
C ASN A 78 7.18 5.67 6.24
N ASP A 79 8.43 5.55 5.78
CA ASP A 79 8.99 4.29 5.27
C ASP A 79 8.95 3.14 6.29
N ASP A 80 9.03 3.44 7.59
CA ASP A 80 8.91 2.48 8.68
C ASP A 80 7.45 2.15 9.04
N GLU A 81 6.52 3.08 8.78
CA GLU A 81 5.10 2.91 9.06
C GLU A 81 4.40 1.94 8.10
N ILE A 82 4.88 1.81 6.86
CA ILE A 82 4.31 0.89 5.86
C ILE A 82 4.32 -0.57 6.34
N ASP A 83 5.32 -0.93 7.15
CA ASP A 83 5.52 -2.27 7.71
C ASP A 83 4.64 -2.54 8.94
N LEU A 84 3.92 -1.54 9.45
CA LEU A 84 3.05 -1.70 10.62
C LEU A 84 1.90 -2.70 10.35
N PRO A 85 1.36 -3.30 11.42
CA PRO A 85 0.12 -4.07 11.32
C PRO A 85 -1.01 -3.21 10.76
N VAL A 86 -1.90 -3.81 9.95
CA VAL A 86 -3.02 -3.09 9.29
C VAL A 86 -3.79 -2.21 10.27
N LYS A 87 -4.07 -2.71 11.48
CA LYS A 87 -4.80 -1.94 12.50
C LYS A 87 -4.10 -0.62 12.87
N SER A 88 -2.78 -0.64 13.00
CA SER A 88 -1.98 0.56 13.32
C SER A 88 -1.90 1.49 12.10
N LEU A 89 -1.66 0.93 10.91
CA LEU A 89 -1.63 1.68 9.65
C LEU A 89 -2.97 2.39 9.41
N MET A 90 -4.09 1.69 9.61
CA MET A 90 -5.43 2.26 9.52
C MET A 90 -5.68 3.38 10.54
N SER A 91 -5.08 3.30 11.73
CA SER A 91 -5.20 4.37 12.72
C SER A 91 -4.52 5.66 12.24
N ILE A 92 -3.39 5.55 11.53
CA ILE A 92 -2.71 6.69 10.90
C ILE A 92 -3.60 7.27 9.79
N LEU A 93 -4.12 6.42 8.92
CA LEU A 93 -4.97 6.84 7.80
C LEU A 93 -6.27 7.52 8.25
N SER A 94 -6.88 7.06 9.35
CA SER A 94 -8.10 7.67 9.90
C SER A 94 -7.90 9.05 10.53
N ILE A 95 -6.68 9.40 10.96
CA ILE A 95 -6.38 10.73 11.53
C ILE A 95 -6.40 11.82 10.45
N GLY A 96 -6.12 11.47 9.18
CA GLY A 96 -6.13 12.41 8.07
C GLY A 96 -7.52 12.88 7.59
N PHE A 97 -8.62 12.35 8.13
CA PHE A 97 -10.00 12.64 7.72
C PHE A 97 -10.82 13.46 8.75
N VAL A 98 -10.17 14.04 9.77
CA VAL A 98 -10.82 14.89 10.81
C VAL A 98 -10.59 16.37 10.56
#